data_AF-A0A850B4X1-F1
#
_entry.id   AF-A0A850B4X1-F1
#
_cell.length_a   1.000
_cell.length_b   1.000
_cell.length_c   1.000
_cell.angle_alpha   90.00
_cell.angle_beta   90.00
_cell.angle_gamma   90.00
#
_symmetry.space_group_name_H-M   'P 1'
#
loop_
_entity.id
_entity.type
_entity.pdbx_description
1 polymer ?
#
loop_
_entity_poly.entity_id
_entity_poly.type
_entity_poly.pdbx_seq_one_letter_code
_entity_poly.pdbx_strand_id
1 'polypeptide(L)'
;MIPAAQALRAGAAALLDARGENDLARIVAAADVEVVGSPESWAMGSRTVSAHRVALLLDAPVFASFAGDAQKVDAVRSAFAAAMRTPETELAELAVVLRLPTIQAGWHRAYRDAPQKLIEDEARDPSAVLGGAAALLEATGDLRGAAVLRRGNLLVADVPGGSFPSLVRYVLRLDAADFAAAARDSALSDRMKRALHAAGTRATEVAATVDFAAAPQALIATAGSMGAAEARLVRALSAMGATVVPVVRGIEEGEVTLAVIYGGELRVVEVVAGDGDAREMEARISRVRVRRAAQVRWVVVPAASIDDEAGAEDAASAACEGIIL
;
A
#
# COMPACT_ATOMS: atom_id res chain seq x y z
N MET A 1 9.33 30.40 -25.17
CA MET A 1 7.95 30.38 -24.63
C MET A 1 8.03 29.70 -23.27
N ILE A 2 7.74 30.40 -22.19
CA ILE A 2 7.77 29.81 -20.83
C ILE A 2 6.48 28.99 -20.67
N PRO A 3 6.56 27.71 -20.29
CA PRO A 3 5.38 26.91 -19.96
C PRO A 3 4.52 27.60 -18.89
N ALA A 4 3.19 27.58 -19.05
CA ALA A 4 2.25 28.31 -18.17
C ALA A 4 2.46 28.04 -16.67
N ALA A 5 2.74 26.79 -16.29
CA ALA A 5 3.02 26.43 -14.91
C ALA A 5 4.32 27.05 -14.35
N GLN A 6 5.35 27.20 -15.17
CA GLN A 6 6.60 27.86 -14.76
C GLN A 6 6.40 29.36 -14.56
N ALA A 7 5.60 30.01 -15.41
CA ALA A 7 5.25 31.41 -15.26
C ALA A 7 4.42 31.66 -13.99
N LEU A 8 3.43 30.80 -13.73
CA LEU A 8 2.62 30.85 -12.51
C LEU A 8 3.48 30.69 -11.24
N ARG A 9 4.38 29.69 -11.22
CA ARG A 9 5.33 29.47 -10.12
C ARG A 9 6.20 30.70 -9.88
N ALA A 10 6.78 31.26 -10.93
CA ALA A 10 7.63 32.44 -10.83
C ALA A 10 6.86 33.67 -10.32
N GLY A 11 5.64 33.89 -10.80
CA GLY A 11 4.76 34.97 -10.34
C GLY A 11 4.37 34.83 -8.86
N ALA A 12 3.97 33.62 -8.43
CA ALA A 12 3.64 33.35 -7.04
C ALA A 12 4.86 33.56 -6.12
N ALA A 13 6.05 33.07 -6.51
CA ALA A 13 7.28 33.28 -5.76
C ALA A 13 7.64 34.77 -5.63
N ALA A 14 7.53 35.54 -6.73
CA ALA A 14 7.80 36.98 -6.71
C ALA A 14 6.82 37.75 -5.81
N LEU A 15 5.55 37.34 -5.75
CA LEU A 15 4.56 37.96 -4.87
C LEU A 15 4.83 37.67 -3.38
N LEU A 16 5.32 36.48 -3.05
CA LEU A 16 5.74 36.13 -1.68
C LEU A 16 6.97 36.94 -1.28
N ASP A 17 7.96 37.05 -2.18
CA ASP A 17 9.17 37.85 -1.97
C ASP A 17 8.83 39.33 -1.74
N ALA A 18 7.93 39.89 -2.56
CA ALA A 18 7.45 41.27 -2.40
C ALA A 18 6.70 41.54 -1.07
N ARG A 19 6.16 40.49 -0.42
CA ARG A 19 5.52 40.57 0.90
C ARG A 19 6.52 40.37 2.06
N GLY A 20 7.79 40.12 1.76
CA GLY A 20 8.83 39.80 2.74
C GLY A 20 8.82 38.33 3.21
N GLU A 21 8.06 37.45 2.55
CA GLU A 21 7.96 36.03 2.87
C GLU A 21 9.05 35.20 2.15
N ASN A 22 10.31 35.61 2.32
CA ASN A 22 11.46 35.15 1.53
C ASN A 22 11.66 33.61 1.57
N ASP A 23 11.38 32.98 2.71
CA ASP A 23 11.49 31.53 2.84
C ASP A 23 10.41 30.79 2.06
N LEU A 24 9.17 31.30 2.06
CA LEU A 24 8.07 30.74 1.27
C LEU A 24 8.30 30.96 -0.22
N ALA A 25 8.83 32.14 -0.61
CA ALA A 25 9.22 32.42 -1.98
C ALA A 25 10.26 31.42 -2.49
N ARG A 26 11.29 31.11 -1.68
CA ARG A 26 12.33 30.13 -2.02
C ARG A 26 11.77 28.72 -2.17
N ILE A 27 10.86 28.32 -1.28
CA ILE A 27 10.18 27.03 -1.34
C ILE A 27 9.35 26.91 -2.63
N VAL A 28 8.51 27.91 -2.92
CA VAL A 28 7.68 27.91 -4.15
C VAL A 28 8.54 27.92 -5.41
N ALA A 29 9.66 28.66 -5.42
CA ALA A 29 10.58 28.68 -6.55
C ALA A 29 11.25 27.33 -6.82
N ALA A 30 11.52 26.55 -5.77
CA ALA A 30 12.13 25.22 -5.85
C ALA A 30 11.12 24.08 -6.09
N ALA A 31 9.84 24.32 -5.81
CA ALA A 31 8.76 23.36 -6.00
C ALA A 31 8.43 23.12 -7.48
N ASP A 32 7.79 21.98 -7.75
CA ASP A 32 7.09 21.78 -9.02
C ASP A 32 5.64 22.26 -8.91
N VAL A 33 5.14 22.81 -9.99
CA VAL A 33 3.78 23.34 -10.10
C VAL A 33 3.12 22.72 -11.30
N GLU A 34 1.89 22.28 -11.13
CA GLU A 34 1.08 21.68 -12.18
C GLU A 34 -0.33 22.25 -12.18
N VAL A 35 -0.88 22.47 -13.38
CA VAL A 35 -2.30 22.81 -13.54
C VAL A 35 -3.04 21.49 -13.78
N VAL A 36 -4.01 21.18 -12.93
CA VAL A 36 -4.60 19.85 -12.83
C VAL A 36 -6.00 19.83 -13.43
N GLY A 37 -6.22 18.88 -14.33
CA GLY A 37 -7.52 18.64 -14.96
C GLY A 37 -7.97 19.76 -15.90
N SER A 38 -9.21 19.67 -16.36
CA SER A 38 -9.84 20.70 -17.19
C SER A 38 -10.29 21.88 -16.32
N PRO A 39 -10.16 23.13 -16.81
CA PRO A 39 -10.67 24.28 -16.09
C PRO A 39 -12.19 24.20 -15.89
N GLU A 40 -12.65 24.68 -14.75
CA GLU A 40 -14.07 24.87 -14.46
C GLU A 40 -14.54 26.21 -15.06
N SER A 41 -15.78 26.23 -15.55
CA SER A 41 -16.40 27.46 -16.03
C SER A 41 -17.17 28.12 -14.89
N TRP A 42 -16.73 29.28 -14.44
CA TRP A 42 -17.37 30.03 -13.36
C TRP A 42 -18.01 31.31 -13.88
N ALA A 43 -19.25 31.58 -13.48
CA ALA A 43 -19.91 32.85 -13.73
C ALA A 43 -19.55 33.85 -12.61
N MET A 44 -18.89 34.96 -12.96
CA MET A 44 -18.54 36.04 -12.04
C MET A 44 -19.20 37.35 -12.49
N GLY A 45 -20.40 37.63 -12.00
CA GLY A 45 -21.19 38.77 -12.46
C GLY A 45 -21.61 38.57 -13.92
N SER A 46 -21.23 39.49 -14.81
CA SER A 46 -21.56 39.42 -16.25
C SER A 46 -20.54 38.69 -17.12
N ARG A 47 -19.47 38.13 -16.52
CA ARG A 47 -18.40 37.43 -17.25
C ARG A 47 -18.32 35.97 -16.83
N THR A 48 -17.81 35.16 -17.74
CA THR A 48 -17.41 33.78 -17.49
C THR A 48 -15.89 33.71 -17.42
N VAL A 49 -15.35 33.03 -16.42
CA VAL A 49 -13.91 32.82 -16.25
C VAL A 49 -13.59 31.33 -16.21
N SER A 50 -12.38 30.98 -16.65
CA SER A 50 -11.80 29.65 -16.52
C SER A 50 -11.11 29.55 -15.15
N ALA A 51 -11.71 28.81 -14.23
CA ALA A 51 -11.17 28.57 -12.91
C ALA A 51 -10.32 27.29 -12.92
N HIS A 52 -9.05 27.41 -12.59
CA HIS A 52 -8.08 26.32 -12.69
C HIS A 52 -7.69 25.78 -11.31
N ARG A 53 -7.42 24.48 -11.23
CA ARG A 53 -6.84 23.85 -10.04
C ARG A 53 -5.34 23.71 -10.22
N VAL A 54 -4.60 23.95 -9.15
CA VAL A 54 -3.13 23.94 -9.17
C VAL A 54 -2.63 22.99 -8.08
N ALA A 55 -1.68 22.13 -8.43
CA ALA A 55 -0.93 21.33 -7.48
C ALA A 55 0.46 21.93 -7.27
N LEU A 56 0.84 22.10 -6.00
CA LEU A 56 2.20 22.43 -5.58
C LEU A 56 2.85 21.18 -5.00
N LEU A 57 3.82 20.62 -5.71
CA LEU A 57 4.51 19.40 -5.31
C LEU A 57 5.76 19.75 -4.48
N LEU A 58 5.79 19.25 -3.25
CA LEU A 58 6.85 19.52 -2.28
C LEU A 58 7.54 18.23 -1.84
N ASP A 59 8.86 18.29 -1.64
CA ASP A 59 9.61 17.18 -1.05
C ASP A 59 9.21 16.96 0.42
N ALA A 60 9.39 15.73 0.92
CA ALA A 60 8.92 15.30 2.24
C ALA A 60 9.27 16.24 3.41
N PRO A 61 10.51 16.77 3.54
CA PRO A 61 10.84 17.70 4.63
C PRO A 61 10.07 19.02 4.55
N VAL A 62 9.90 19.55 3.34
CA VAL A 62 9.19 20.80 3.12
C VAL A 62 7.69 20.60 3.32
N PHE A 63 7.13 19.51 2.79
CA PHE A 63 5.74 19.12 2.98
C PHE A 63 5.39 18.97 4.47
N ALA A 64 6.24 18.28 5.25
CA ALA A 64 6.03 18.13 6.70
C ALA A 64 5.96 19.48 7.42
N SER A 65 6.79 20.45 7.03
CA SER A 65 6.77 21.80 7.59
C SER A 65 5.54 22.63 7.20
N PHE A 66 4.89 22.29 6.08
CA PHE A 66 3.67 22.93 5.57
C PHE A 66 2.40 22.32 6.17
N ALA A 67 2.35 21.00 6.32
CA ALA A 67 1.14 20.27 6.74
C ALA A 67 0.62 20.69 8.13
N GLY A 68 1.48 21.26 8.98
CA GLY A 68 1.11 21.76 10.31
C GLY A 68 0.86 23.27 10.40
N ASP A 69 1.01 24.03 9.31
CA ASP A 69 1.01 25.50 9.34
C ASP A 69 0.01 26.08 8.34
N ALA A 70 -1.22 26.31 8.82
CA ALA A 70 -2.30 26.83 7.98
C ALA A 70 -1.99 28.24 7.44
N GLN A 71 -1.20 29.04 8.17
CA GLN A 71 -0.84 30.39 7.75
C GLN A 71 0.09 30.37 6.54
N LYS A 72 1.08 29.46 6.53
CA LYS A 72 1.95 29.25 5.35
C LYS A 72 1.14 28.82 4.13
N VAL A 73 0.23 27.87 4.30
CA VAL A 73 -0.62 27.37 3.21
C VAL A 73 -1.50 28.49 2.66
N ASP A 74 -2.13 29.28 3.54
CA ASP A 74 -2.97 30.40 3.15
C ASP A 74 -2.18 31.49 2.40
N ALA A 75 -0.98 31.83 2.88
CA ALA A 75 -0.13 32.83 2.24
C ALA A 75 0.28 32.41 0.82
N VAL A 76 0.70 31.15 0.65
CA VAL A 76 1.02 30.58 -0.66
C VAL A 76 -0.23 30.53 -1.55
N ARG A 77 -1.38 30.09 -1.04
CA ARG A 77 -2.65 30.11 -1.79
C ARG A 77 -3.00 31.51 -2.29
N SER A 78 -2.90 32.52 -1.43
CA SER A 78 -3.15 33.91 -1.79
C SER A 78 -2.16 34.45 -2.83
N ALA A 79 -0.91 33.99 -2.82
CA ALA A 79 0.07 34.35 -3.85
C ALA A 79 -0.26 33.70 -5.20
N PHE A 80 -0.61 32.41 -5.23
CA PHE A 80 -1.04 31.72 -6.45
C PHE A 80 -2.33 32.32 -7.01
N ALA A 81 -3.31 32.61 -6.17
CA ALA A 81 -4.57 33.24 -6.59
C ALA A 81 -4.31 34.61 -7.23
N ALA A 82 -3.45 35.43 -6.63
CA ALA A 82 -3.08 36.73 -7.18
C ALA A 82 -2.28 36.62 -8.50
N ALA A 83 -1.38 35.63 -8.62
CA ALA A 83 -0.62 35.40 -9.85
C ALA A 83 -1.49 34.88 -11.00
N MET A 84 -2.53 34.10 -10.70
CA MET A 84 -3.43 33.51 -11.70
C MET A 84 -4.60 34.41 -12.10
N ARG A 85 -4.89 35.43 -11.30
CA ARG A 85 -6.04 36.33 -11.50
C ARG A 85 -5.83 37.21 -12.73
N THR A 86 -6.68 36.99 -13.72
CA THR A 86 -6.80 37.83 -14.92
C THR A 86 -8.28 38.12 -15.22
N PRO A 87 -8.61 38.87 -16.29
CA PRO A 87 -10.01 38.98 -16.72
C PRO A 87 -10.66 37.64 -17.10
N GLU A 88 -9.86 36.63 -17.44
CA GLU A 88 -10.30 35.35 -18.04
C GLU A 88 -10.04 34.13 -17.15
N THR A 89 -9.13 34.26 -16.16
CA THR A 89 -8.67 33.14 -15.33
C THR A 89 -8.76 33.44 -13.85
N GLU A 90 -9.11 32.42 -13.07
CA GLU A 90 -9.08 32.44 -11.61
C GLU A 90 -8.49 31.13 -11.07
N LEU A 91 -8.08 31.15 -9.80
CA LEU A 91 -7.68 29.94 -9.08
C LEU A 91 -8.91 29.33 -8.42
N ALA A 92 -9.28 28.12 -8.83
CA ALA A 92 -10.32 27.33 -8.19
C ALA A 92 -9.82 26.72 -6.86
N GLU A 93 -8.64 26.10 -6.91
CA GLU A 93 -8.07 25.38 -5.77
C GLU A 93 -6.54 25.33 -5.86
N LEU A 94 -5.88 25.40 -4.70
CA LEU A 94 -4.46 25.04 -4.56
C LEU A 94 -4.34 23.80 -3.66
N ALA A 95 -3.91 22.68 -4.24
CA ALA A 95 -3.56 21.47 -3.51
C ALA A 95 -2.05 21.45 -3.22
N VAL A 96 -1.67 21.29 -1.96
CA VAL A 96 -0.27 21.04 -1.57
C VAL A 96 -0.08 19.53 -1.48
N VAL A 97 0.83 18.98 -2.28
CA VAL A 97 0.96 17.54 -2.48
C VAL A 97 2.40 17.10 -2.22
N LEU A 98 2.57 15.92 -1.62
CA LEU A 98 3.88 15.29 -1.44
C LEU A 98 4.42 14.81 -2.79
N ARG A 99 5.63 15.24 -3.15
CA ARG A 99 6.37 14.72 -4.31
C ARG A 99 6.81 13.28 -4.00
N LEU A 100 6.42 12.33 -4.87
CA LEU A 100 6.81 10.93 -4.72
C LEU A 100 8.18 10.65 -5.39
N PRO A 101 9.05 9.83 -4.76
CA PRO A 101 10.45 9.67 -5.17
C PRO A 101 10.67 9.00 -6.54
N THR A 102 9.74 8.17 -7.02
CA THR A 102 9.85 7.47 -8.31
C THR A 102 9.23 8.23 -9.48
N ILE A 103 8.52 9.33 -9.21
CA ILE A 103 7.87 10.15 -10.24
C ILE A 103 8.76 11.37 -10.50
N GLN A 104 9.81 11.21 -11.31
CA GLN A 104 10.77 12.28 -11.63
C GLN A 104 10.38 13.15 -12.83
N ALA A 105 9.35 12.77 -13.58
CA ALA A 105 8.74 13.63 -14.58
C ALA A 105 7.50 14.28 -13.96
N GLY A 106 7.34 15.61 -14.11
CA GLY A 106 6.04 16.24 -13.85
C GLY A 106 4.96 15.45 -14.59
N TRP A 107 3.81 15.24 -13.97
CA TRP A 107 2.82 14.23 -14.35
C TRP A 107 2.35 14.36 -15.80
N HIS A 108 2.50 15.53 -16.40
CA HIS A 108 2.16 15.81 -17.80
C HIS A 108 3.35 15.84 -18.79
N ARG A 109 4.59 15.64 -18.36
CA ARG A 109 5.78 15.72 -19.24
C ARG A 109 6.01 14.48 -20.09
N ALA A 110 5.29 13.38 -19.88
CA ALA A 110 5.51 12.16 -20.64
C ALA A 110 4.77 12.14 -22.00
N TYR A 111 3.55 12.68 -22.14
CA TYR A 111 2.80 12.48 -23.40
C TYR A 111 1.79 13.59 -23.69
N ARG A 112 2.01 14.32 -24.79
CA ARG A 112 1.07 15.31 -25.35
C ARG A 112 -0.19 14.68 -25.95
N ASP A 113 -0.21 13.35 -26.14
CA ASP A 113 -1.28 12.61 -26.83
C ASP A 113 -1.64 11.25 -26.18
N ALA A 114 -1.24 10.98 -24.92
CA ALA A 114 -1.66 9.75 -24.24
C ALA A 114 -3.05 9.93 -23.59
N PRO A 115 -3.91 8.89 -23.61
CA PRO A 115 -5.18 8.94 -22.90
C PRO A 115 -4.93 9.20 -21.41
N GLN A 116 -5.63 10.19 -20.85
CA GLN A 116 -5.52 10.68 -19.47
C GLN A 116 -5.50 9.57 -18.40
N LYS A 117 -6.11 8.42 -18.71
CA LYS A 117 -6.15 7.20 -17.89
C LYS A 117 -4.76 6.57 -17.63
N LEU A 118 -3.81 6.64 -18.56
CA LEU A 118 -2.45 6.10 -18.38
C LEU A 118 -1.62 6.91 -17.36
N ILE A 119 -1.88 8.22 -17.23
CA ILE A 119 -1.22 9.11 -16.28
C ILE A 119 -1.78 8.89 -14.87
N GLU A 120 -3.10 8.66 -14.76
CA GLU A 120 -3.77 8.31 -13.50
C GLU A 120 -3.27 6.97 -12.94
N ASP A 121 -2.99 5.98 -13.81
CA ASP A 121 -2.48 4.68 -13.40
C ASP A 121 -1.02 4.71 -12.91
N GLU A 122 -0.13 5.53 -13.51
CA GLU A 122 1.24 5.75 -13.02
C GLU A 122 1.27 6.52 -11.68
N ALA A 123 0.32 7.44 -11.46
CA ALA A 123 0.20 8.22 -10.23
C ALA A 123 -0.28 7.38 -9.02
N ARG A 124 -0.86 6.19 -9.28
CA ARG A 124 -1.36 5.24 -8.27
C ARG A 124 -0.37 4.13 -7.95
N ASP A 125 0.89 4.21 -8.40
CA ASP A 125 1.91 3.21 -8.08
C ASP A 125 2.01 3.01 -6.55
N PRO A 126 1.58 1.84 -6.03
CA PRO A 126 1.56 1.61 -4.59
C PRO A 126 2.95 1.68 -3.96
N SER A 127 4.00 1.36 -4.74
CA SER A 127 5.39 1.43 -4.28
C SER A 127 5.86 2.88 -4.11
N ALA A 128 5.43 3.76 -5.01
CA ALA A 128 5.70 5.19 -4.95
C ALA A 128 5.04 5.84 -3.72
N VAL A 129 3.78 5.48 -3.45
CA VAL A 129 3.03 5.95 -2.26
C VAL A 129 3.70 5.47 -0.97
N LEU A 130 4.12 4.20 -0.89
CA LEU A 130 4.89 3.67 0.24
C LEU A 130 6.22 4.43 0.42
N GLY A 131 6.95 4.65 -0.67
CA GLY A 131 8.21 5.40 -0.65
C GLY A 131 8.04 6.84 -0.15
N GLY A 132 6.99 7.53 -0.61
CA GLY A 132 6.66 8.88 -0.14
C GLY A 132 6.26 8.90 1.34
N ALA A 133 5.40 7.97 1.77
CA ALA A 133 4.99 7.88 3.17
C ALA A 133 6.18 7.57 4.10
N ALA A 134 7.09 6.69 3.68
CA ALA A 134 8.33 6.41 4.40
C ALA A 134 9.23 7.65 4.49
N ALA A 135 9.43 8.37 3.38
CA ALA A 135 10.21 9.61 3.37
C ALA A 135 9.61 10.69 4.29
N LEU A 136 8.28 10.78 4.37
CA LEU A 136 7.58 11.70 5.27
C LEU A 136 7.77 11.33 6.75
N LEU A 137 7.77 10.04 7.09
CA LEU A 137 8.09 9.58 8.44
C LEU A 137 9.55 9.87 8.81
N GLU A 138 10.50 9.70 7.88
CA GLU A 138 11.89 10.06 8.12
C GLU A 138 12.09 11.56 8.33
N ALA A 139 11.44 12.37 7.50
CA ALA A 139 11.47 13.84 7.61
C ALA A 139 10.94 14.34 8.97
N THR A 140 10.05 13.57 9.61
CA THR A 140 9.51 13.88 10.94
C THR A 140 10.23 13.14 12.08
N GLY A 141 11.30 12.39 11.76
CA GLY A 141 12.14 11.68 12.73
C GLY A 141 11.67 10.28 13.13
N ASP A 142 10.58 9.75 12.54
CA ASP A 142 10.09 8.39 12.81
C ASP A 142 10.74 7.34 11.88
N LEU A 143 12.01 7.04 12.17
CA LEU A 143 12.77 6.03 11.42
C LEU A 143 12.18 4.63 11.55
N ARG A 144 11.54 4.32 12.69
CA ARG A 144 10.93 3.01 12.94
C ARG A 144 9.73 2.80 12.04
N GLY A 145 8.81 3.77 12.00
CA GLY A 145 7.64 3.71 11.11
C GLY A 145 8.03 3.70 9.64
N ALA A 146 9.05 4.47 9.25
CA ALA A 146 9.58 4.45 7.89
C ALA A 146 10.11 3.06 7.49
N ALA A 147 10.85 2.40 8.38
CA ALA A 147 11.36 1.05 8.13
C ALA A 147 10.24 0.01 7.97
N VAL A 148 9.16 0.10 8.75
CA VAL A 148 7.98 -0.76 8.62
C VAL A 148 7.30 -0.54 7.26
N LEU A 149 7.08 0.72 6.86
CA LEU A 149 6.45 1.03 5.57
C LEU A 149 7.25 0.49 4.37
N ARG A 150 8.58 0.56 4.43
CA ARG A 150 9.45 0.03 3.35
C ARG A 150 9.36 -1.47 3.14
N ARG A 151 9.05 -2.23 4.20
CA ARG A 151 8.84 -3.69 4.12
C ARG A 151 7.39 -4.05 3.78
N GLY A 152 6.47 -3.12 3.95
CA GLY A 152 5.05 -3.32 3.66
C GLY A 152 4.77 -3.42 2.17
N ASN A 153 3.60 -3.97 1.85
CA ASN A 153 3.02 -3.97 0.52
C ASN A 153 1.69 -3.22 0.55
N LEU A 154 1.45 -2.33 -0.40
CA LEU A 154 0.27 -1.50 -0.43
C LEU A 154 -0.68 -1.98 -1.52
N LEU A 155 -1.93 -2.25 -1.14
CA LEU A 155 -3.00 -2.49 -2.09
C LEU A 155 -3.87 -1.24 -2.20
N VAL A 156 -4.37 -1.02 -3.42
CA VAL A 156 -5.12 0.18 -3.78
C VAL A 156 -6.44 -0.26 -4.41
N ALA A 157 -7.54 0.34 -4.00
CA ALA A 157 -8.85 0.11 -4.58
C ALA A 157 -9.64 1.40 -4.67
N ASP A 158 -10.35 1.61 -5.77
CA ASP A 158 -11.29 2.71 -5.91
C ASP A 158 -12.50 2.51 -5.00
N VAL A 159 -12.96 3.59 -4.38
CA VAL A 159 -14.24 3.62 -3.65
C VAL A 159 -15.33 4.01 -4.64
N PRO A 160 -16.35 3.16 -4.87
CA PRO A 160 -17.43 3.48 -5.80
C PRO A 160 -18.20 4.73 -5.34
N GLY A 161 -18.20 5.76 -6.18
CA GLY A 161 -18.92 7.00 -5.96
C GLY A 161 -18.52 8.00 -7.03
N GLY A 162 -19.46 8.44 -7.88
CA GLY A 162 -19.19 9.29 -9.05
C GLY A 162 -18.84 10.75 -8.73
N SER A 163 -18.34 11.05 -7.52
CA SER A 163 -17.96 12.41 -7.12
C SER A 163 -16.47 12.64 -7.38
N PHE A 164 -16.15 13.83 -7.90
CA PHE A 164 -14.81 14.37 -7.87
C PHE A 164 -14.58 15.09 -6.52
N PRO A 165 -13.41 14.95 -5.86
CA PRO A 165 -12.28 14.10 -6.24
C PRO A 165 -12.57 12.61 -6.06
N SER A 166 -11.86 11.75 -6.82
CA SER A 166 -12.00 10.30 -6.69
C SER A 166 -11.56 9.85 -5.29
N LEU A 167 -12.25 8.87 -4.73
CA LEU A 167 -11.92 8.35 -3.40
C LEU A 167 -11.19 7.01 -3.55
N VAL A 168 -10.06 6.88 -2.84
CA VAL A 168 -9.21 5.70 -2.92
C VAL A 168 -9.05 5.08 -1.53
N ARG A 169 -9.16 3.75 -1.45
CA ARG A 169 -8.87 2.97 -0.25
C ARG A 169 -7.51 2.31 -0.38
N TYR A 170 -6.71 2.45 0.68
CA TYR A 170 -5.41 1.81 0.81
C TYR A 170 -5.45 0.72 1.87
N VAL A 171 -4.88 -0.44 1.55
CA VAL A 171 -4.67 -1.53 2.52
C VAL A 171 -3.17 -1.82 2.59
N LEU A 172 -2.55 -1.44 3.71
CA LEU A 172 -1.16 -1.75 4.00
C LEU A 172 -1.05 -3.16 4.55
N ARG A 173 -0.42 -4.05 3.79
CA ARG A 173 -0.07 -5.40 4.19
C ARG A 173 1.31 -5.41 4.84
N LEU A 174 1.37 -5.80 6.10
CA LEU A 174 2.59 -5.88 6.90
C LEU A 174 2.94 -7.32 7.23
N ASP A 175 4.21 -7.61 7.48
CA ASP A 175 4.57 -8.90 8.06
C ASP A 175 3.90 -9.09 9.44
N ALA A 176 3.84 -10.32 9.93
CA ALA A 176 3.12 -10.63 11.17
C ALA A 176 3.71 -9.89 12.39
N ALA A 177 5.03 -9.68 12.43
CA ALA A 177 5.70 -9.02 13.55
C ALA A 177 5.41 -7.51 13.56
N ASP A 178 5.51 -6.87 12.40
CA ASP A 178 5.21 -5.47 12.18
C ASP A 178 3.72 -5.17 12.35
N PHE A 179 2.83 -6.05 11.86
CA PHE A 179 1.39 -5.95 12.10
C PHE A 179 1.08 -6.04 13.61
N ALA A 180 1.65 -7.02 14.31
CA ALA A 180 1.45 -7.16 15.75
C ALA A 180 2.08 -6.01 16.55
N ALA A 181 3.16 -5.40 16.05
CA ALA A 181 3.77 -4.21 16.65
C ALA A 181 2.88 -2.97 16.46
N ALA A 182 2.39 -2.74 15.23
CA ALA A 182 1.48 -1.64 14.92
C ALA A 182 0.12 -1.78 15.62
N ALA A 183 -0.37 -3.00 15.83
CA ALA A 183 -1.59 -3.25 16.59
C ALA A 183 -1.41 -2.96 18.09
N ARG A 184 -0.21 -3.16 18.63
CA ARG A 184 0.12 -2.86 20.04
C ARG A 184 0.46 -1.39 20.29
N ASP A 185 0.98 -0.70 19.29
CA ASP A 185 1.40 0.70 19.35
C ASP A 185 0.48 1.56 18.47
N SER A 186 -0.61 2.07 19.07
CA SER A 186 -1.58 2.92 18.37
C SER A 186 -0.94 4.20 17.82
N ALA A 187 0.05 4.76 18.53
CA ALA A 187 0.72 5.97 18.08
C ALA A 187 1.54 5.73 16.81
N LEU A 188 2.24 4.58 16.72
CA LEU A 188 2.92 4.16 15.49
C LEU A 188 1.92 3.96 14.34
N SER A 189 0.82 3.26 14.61
CA SER A 189 -0.25 3.01 13.64
C SER A 189 -0.82 4.31 13.08
N ASP A 190 -1.15 5.27 13.94
CA ASP A 190 -1.72 6.55 13.55
C ASP A 190 -0.72 7.40 12.74
N ARG A 191 0.56 7.40 13.11
CA ARG A 191 1.60 8.10 12.33
C ARG A 191 1.74 7.50 10.94
N MET A 192 1.78 6.17 10.82
CA MET A 192 1.84 5.48 9.53
C MET A 192 0.59 5.74 8.68
N LYS A 193 -0.62 5.69 9.26
CA LYS A 193 -1.87 6.01 8.55
C LYS A 193 -1.89 7.44 8.04
N ARG A 194 -1.51 8.42 8.88
CA ARG A 194 -1.41 9.83 8.46
C ARG A 194 -0.39 10.02 7.34
N ALA A 195 0.77 9.37 7.44
CA ALA A 195 1.79 9.45 6.40
C ALA A 195 1.32 8.84 5.07
N LEU A 196 0.67 7.67 5.10
CA LEU A 196 0.07 7.04 3.93
C LEU A 196 -1.08 7.86 3.33
N HIS A 197 -1.93 8.43 4.18
CA HIS A 197 -3.00 9.31 3.71
C HIS A 197 -2.42 10.54 3.01
N ALA A 198 -1.44 11.22 3.62
CA ALA A 198 -0.79 12.37 2.99
C ALA A 198 -0.06 11.99 1.68
N ALA A 199 0.62 10.85 1.68
CA ALA A 199 1.31 10.33 0.50
C ALA A 199 0.35 9.78 -0.57
N GLY A 200 -0.89 9.43 -0.24
CA GLY A 200 -1.91 8.97 -1.19
C GLY A 200 -2.83 10.09 -1.70
N THR A 201 -3.00 11.18 -0.96
CA THR A 201 -3.84 12.32 -1.37
C THR A 201 -3.17 13.15 -2.47
N ARG A 202 -3.97 13.52 -3.48
CA ARG A 202 -3.60 14.27 -4.69
C ARG A 202 -4.64 15.36 -4.97
N ALA A 203 -4.37 16.18 -5.99
CA ALA A 203 -5.29 17.22 -6.43
C ALA A 203 -6.58 16.65 -7.07
N THR A 204 -6.54 15.43 -7.60
CA THR A 204 -7.69 14.75 -8.23
C THR A 204 -8.25 13.59 -7.42
N GLU A 205 -7.53 13.14 -6.39
CA GLU A 205 -7.84 11.93 -5.65
C GLU A 205 -7.60 12.14 -4.16
N VAL A 206 -8.44 11.55 -3.31
CA VAL A 206 -8.29 11.62 -1.86
C VAL A 206 -8.20 10.21 -1.29
N ALA A 207 -7.18 9.96 -0.48
CA ALA A 207 -7.08 8.76 0.33
C ALA A 207 -8.22 8.73 1.36
N ALA A 208 -9.28 7.98 1.11
CA ALA A 208 -10.46 7.95 1.98
C ALA A 208 -10.21 7.15 3.25
N THR A 209 -9.54 5.99 3.12
CA THR A 209 -9.26 5.08 4.23
C THR A 209 -7.90 4.41 4.05
N VAL A 210 -7.22 4.20 5.18
CA VAL A 210 -5.96 3.43 5.27
C VAL A 210 -6.14 2.35 6.32
N ASP A 211 -6.24 1.10 5.87
CA ASP A 211 -6.38 -0.07 6.73
C ASP A 211 -5.10 -0.88 6.79
N PHE A 212 -4.90 -1.57 7.91
CA PHE A 212 -3.81 -2.53 8.05
C PHE A 212 -4.34 -3.93 7.93
N ALA A 213 -3.61 -4.75 7.20
CA ALA A 213 -3.80 -6.19 7.18
C ALA A 213 -2.46 -6.84 7.47
N ALA A 214 -2.48 -8.00 8.13
CA ALA A 214 -1.36 -8.90 7.96
C ALA A 214 -1.28 -9.22 6.47
N ALA A 215 -0.09 -9.12 5.88
CA ALA A 215 0.17 -9.77 4.63
C ALA A 215 -0.30 -11.22 4.83
N PRO A 216 -1.11 -11.79 3.90
CA PRO A 216 -1.12 -13.24 3.84
C PRO A 216 0.36 -13.59 3.79
N GLN A 217 0.83 -14.43 4.72
CA GLN A 217 2.17 -14.97 4.60
C GLN A 217 2.17 -15.57 3.21
N ALA A 218 2.70 -14.81 2.25
CA ALA A 218 2.97 -15.35 0.97
C ALA A 218 3.84 -16.55 1.32
N LEU A 219 3.54 -17.66 0.68
CA LEU A 219 4.44 -18.78 0.50
C LEU A 219 5.71 -18.23 -0.18
N ILE A 220 6.41 -17.29 0.46
CA ILE A 220 7.68 -16.72 0.07
C ILE A 220 8.65 -17.82 0.47
N ALA A 221 8.77 -18.77 -0.46
CA ALA A 221 10.03 -19.31 -0.89
C ALA A 221 11.13 -19.27 0.18
N THR A 222 10.96 -20.04 1.25
CA THR A 222 12.10 -20.79 1.75
C THR A 222 12.53 -21.67 0.58
N ALA A 223 13.62 -21.28 -0.08
CA ALA A 223 14.22 -21.97 -1.23
C ALA A 223 14.83 -23.33 -0.82
N GLY A 224 14.02 -24.17 -0.19
CA GLY A 224 14.30 -25.54 0.20
C GLY A 224 13.15 -26.45 -0.26
N SER A 225 13.44 -27.74 -0.40
CA SER A 225 12.48 -28.77 -0.86
C SER A 225 11.12 -28.72 -0.15
N MET A 226 11.13 -28.36 1.13
CA MET A 226 9.93 -28.24 1.95
C MET A 226 8.99 -27.09 1.57
N GLY A 227 9.53 -25.94 1.14
CA GLY A 227 8.69 -24.83 0.66
C GLY A 227 7.99 -25.17 -0.67
N ALA A 228 8.65 -25.97 -1.52
CA ALA A 228 8.06 -26.46 -2.76
C ALA A 228 6.99 -27.54 -2.52
N ALA A 229 7.19 -28.43 -1.55
CA ALA A 229 6.20 -29.43 -1.12
C ALA A 229 4.96 -28.75 -0.54
N GLU A 230 5.13 -27.81 0.40
CA GLU A 230 4.04 -27.03 0.99
C GLU A 230 3.22 -26.31 -0.09
N ALA A 231 3.88 -25.59 -1.00
CA ALA A 231 3.19 -24.83 -2.03
C ALA A 231 2.37 -25.72 -2.98
N ARG A 232 2.80 -26.96 -3.24
CA ARG A 232 2.06 -27.92 -4.06
C ARG A 232 0.86 -28.49 -3.33
N LEU A 233 1.04 -28.90 -2.08
CA LEU A 233 -0.06 -29.38 -1.24
C LEU A 233 -1.15 -28.32 -1.07
N VAL A 234 -0.76 -27.06 -0.83
CA VAL A 234 -1.71 -25.94 -0.73
C VAL A 234 -2.49 -25.74 -2.03
N ARG A 235 -1.82 -25.84 -3.20
CA ARG A 235 -2.49 -25.74 -4.51
C ARG A 235 -3.47 -26.89 -4.74
N ALA A 236 -3.07 -28.12 -4.47
CA ALA A 236 -3.93 -29.30 -4.62
C ALA A 236 -5.16 -29.22 -3.70
N LEU A 237 -4.97 -28.87 -2.42
CA LEU A 237 -6.07 -28.67 -1.46
C LEU A 237 -7.02 -27.53 -1.90
N SER A 238 -6.46 -26.43 -2.40
CA SER A 238 -7.26 -25.30 -2.89
C SER A 238 -8.06 -25.66 -4.15
N ALA A 239 -7.48 -26.46 -5.05
CA ALA A 239 -8.16 -26.97 -6.24
C ALA A 239 -9.33 -27.90 -5.89
N MET A 240 -9.22 -28.64 -4.77
CA MET A 240 -10.32 -29.43 -4.20
C MET A 240 -11.38 -28.59 -3.48
N GLY A 241 -11.20 -27.26 -3.36
CA GLY A 241 -12.14 -26.38 -2.67
C GLY A 241 -11.96 -26.30 -1.15
N ALA A 242 -10.81 -26.76 -0.63
CA ALA A 242 -10.47 -26.60 0.78
C ALA A 242 -9.92 -25.18 1.06
N THR A 243 -10.23 -24.64 2.24
CA THR A 243 -9.59 -23.41 2.75
C THR A 243 -8.38 -23.81 3.59
N VAL A 244 -7.18 -23.38 3.19
CA VAL A 244 -5.92 -23.73 3.86
C VAL A 244 -5.32 -22.50 4.56
N VAL A 245 -4.94 -22.66 5.83
CA VAL A 245 -4.33 -21.62 6.66
C VAL A 245 -3.08 -22.20 7.34
N PRO A 246 -1.87 -21.67 7.11
CA PRO A 246 -0.69 -22.11 7.86
C PRO A 246 -0.83 -21.73 9.34
N VAL A 247 -0.54 -22.67 10.26
CA VAL A 247 -0.72 -22.51 11.71
C VAL A 247 0.60 -22.31 12.43
N VAL A 248 1.61 -23.16 12.13
CA VAL A 248 2.93 -23.13 12.77
C VAL A 248 3.99 -23.54 11.76
N ARG A 249 5.13 -22.86 11.77
CA ARG A 249 6.39 -23.36 11.21
C ARG A 249 7.33 -23.66 12.37
N GLY A 250 7.84 -24.88 12.44
CA GLY A 250 8.83 -25.27 13.45
C GLY A 250 10.05 -24.35 13.38
N ILE A 251 10.59 -23.97 14.53
CA ILE A 251 11.86 -23.20 14.63
C ILE A 251 13.03 -24.08 14.16
N GLU A 252 12.88 -25.40 14.25
CA GLU A 252 13.79 -26.38 13.64
C GLU A 252 13.32 -26.64 12.19
N GLU A 253 14.25 -26.44 11.25
CA GLU A 253 14.01 -26.50 9.81
C GLU A 253 13.51 -27.88 9.37
N GLY A 254 12.18 -28.07 9.29
CA GLY A 254 11.65 -29.35 8.83
C GLY A 254 10.18 -29.65 9.09
N GLU A 255 9.42 -28.74 9.71
CA GLU A 255 8.01 -29.00 10.05
C GLU A 255 7.10 -27.82 9.71
N VAL A 256 6.06 -28.10 8.93
CA VAL A 256 5.00 -27.13 8.57
C VAL A 256 3.65 -27.68 9.00
N THR A 257 2.91 -26.94 9.81
CA THR A 257 1.54 -27.28 10.19
C THR A 257 0.54 -26.39 9.47
N LEU A 258 -0.38 -27.00 8.73
CA LEU A 258 -1.48 -26.37 8.02
C LEU A 258 -2.80 -26.71 8.71
N ALA A 259 -3.69 -25.73 8.83
CA ALA A 259 -5.10 -25.94 9.12
C ALA A 259 -5.85 -25.97 7.79
N VAL A 260 -6.61 -27.04 7.56
CA VAL A 260 -7.37 -27.27 6.34
C VAL A 260 -8.84 -27.39 6.72
N ILE A 261 -9.67 -26.56 6.11
CA ILE A 261 -11.13 -26.60 6.27
C ILE A 261 -11.73 -27.14 4.98
N TYR A 262 -12.37 -28.30 5.06
CA TYR A 262 -13.02 -28.94 3.91
C TYR A 262 -14.29 -29.65 4.38
N GLY A 263 -15.39 -29.50 3.64
CA GLY A 263 -16.69 -30.09 4.01
C GLY A 263 -17.24 -29.65 5.38
N GLY A 264 -16.81 -28.49 5.89
CA GLY A 264 -17.19 -27.99 7.22
C GLY A 264 -16.37 -28.58 8.39
N GLU A 265 -15.41 -29.45 8.12
CA GLU A 265 -14.51 -30.01 9.13
C GLU A 265 -13.16 -29.29 9.14
N LEU A 266 -12.62 -29.04 10.34
CA LEU A 266 -11.27 -28.55 10.54
C LEU A 266 -10.30 -29.72 10.70
N ARG A 267 -9.25 -29.73 9.88
CA ARG A 267 -8.17 -30.71 9.91
C ARG A 267 -6.84 -30.01 10.08
N VAL A 268 -5.91 -30.69 10.72
CA VAL A 268 -4.54 -30.20 10.87
C VAL A 268 -3.62 -31.13 10.11
N VAL A 269 -2.91 -30.59 9.13
CA VAL A 269 -1.98 -31.31 8.26
C VAL A 269 -0.56 -30.91 8.64
N GLU A 270 0.24 -31.86 9.08
CA GLU A 270 1.65 -31.66 9.40
C GLU A 270 2.51 -32.20 8.27
N VAL A 271 3.36 -31.35 7.68
CA VAL A 271 4.32 -31.71 6.64
C VAL A 271 5.69 -31.83 7.30
N VAL A 272 6.30 -33.02 7.25
CA VAL A 272 7.55 -33.34 7.96
C VAL A 272 8.67 -33.67 6.97
N ALA A 273 9.90 -33.23 7.27
CA ALA A 273 11.07 -33.46 6.45
C ALA A 273 11.66 -34.85 6.75
N GLY A 274 11.46 -35.82 5.84
CA GLY A 274 12.15 -37.11 5.87
C GLY A 274 11.26 -38.32 5.58
N ASP A 275 11.91 -39.44 5.22
CA ASP A 275 11.31 -40.78 5.15
C ASP A 275 11.18 -41.35 6.57
N GLY A 276 10.28 -40.77 7.36
CA GLY A 276 10.01 -41.25 8.71
C GLY A 276 9.31 -42.62 8.67
N ASP A 277 9.85 -43.59 9.39
CA ASP A 277 9.24 -44.91 9.59
C ASP A 277 7.80 -44.73 10.12
N ALA A 278 6.79 -45.32 9.46
CA ALA A 278 5.37 -45.07 9.72
C ALA A 278 4.98 -45.25 11.20
N ARG A 279 5.72 -46.09 11.94
CA ARG A 279 5.56 -46.31 13.38
C ARG A 279 6.00 -45.12 14.25
N GLU A 280 7.01 -44.37 13.85
CA GLU A 280 7.44 -43.15 14.54
C GLU A 280 6.44 -42.01 14.31
N MET A 281 5.86 -41.97 13.10
CA MET A 281 4.78 -41.05 12.72
C MET A 281 3.52 -41.29 13.55
N GLU A 282 3.07 -42.54 13.69
CA GLU A 282 1.91 -42.94 14.48
C GLU A 282 2.08 -42.64 15.99
N ALA A 283 3.30 -42.79 16.51
CA ALA A 283 3.64 -42.46 17.89
C ALA A 283 3.59 -40.94 18.18
N ARG A 284 4.00 -40.09 17.22
CA ARG A 284 3.89 -38.62 17.32
C ARG A 284 2.43 -38.17 17.32
N ILE A 285 1.61 -38.67 16.38
CA ILE A 285 0.16 -38.40 16.29
C ILE A 285 -0.54 -38.78 17.61
N SER A 286 -0.15 -39.91 18.19
CA SER A 286 -0.70 -40.41 19.46
C SER A 286 -0.37 -39.52 20.66
N ARG A 287 0.82 -38.90 20.74
CA ARG A 287 1.18 -37.97 21.83
C ARG A 287 0.42 -36.64 21.75
N VAL A 288 0.08 -36.17 20.55
CA VAL A 288 -0.65 -34.90 20.34
C VAL A 288 -2.15 -35.06 20.59
N ARG A 289 -2.74 -36.20 20.20
CA ARG A 289 -4.16 -36.54 20.47
C ARG A 289 -4.53 -36.48 21.96
N VAL A 290 -3.57 -36.71 22.86
CA VAL A 290 -3.80 -36.70 24.31
C VAL A 290 -4.03 -35.28 24.87
N ARG A 291 -3.73 -34.20 24.13
CA ARG A 291 -3.70 -32.83 24.70
C ARG A 291 -4.79 -31.83 24.32
N ARG A 292 -5.67 -32.01 23.31
CA ARG A 292 -6.80 -31.05 23.07
C ARG A 292 -7.85 -31.52 22.06
N ALA A 293 -9.12 -31.26 22.41
CA ALA A 293 -10.37 -31.26 21.64
C ALA A 293 -10.68 -32.48 20.74
N ALA A 294 -11.70 -33.25 21.12
CA ALA A 294 -12.19 -34.49 20.48
C ALA A 294 -12.75 -34.36 19.04
N GLN A 295 -12.51 -33.25 18.34
CA GLN A 295 -13.11 -32.97 17.01
C GLN A 295 -12.10 -32.60 15.91
N VAL A 296 -10.80 -32.52 16.21
CA VAL A 296 -9.78 -32.17 15.20
C VAL A 296 -9.12 -33.45 14.66
N ARG A 297 -9.23 -33.68 13.35
CA ARG A 297 -8.52 -34.78 12.67
C ARG A 297 -7.13 -34.31 12.25
N TRP A 298 -6.11 -35.07 12.65
CA TRP A 298 -4.72 -34.83 12.31
C TRP A 298 -4.30 -35.75 11.17
N VAL A 299 -3.61 -35.20 10.20
CA VAL A 299 -3.04 -35.91 9.05
C VAL A 299 -1.57 -35.52 8.97
N VAL A 300 -0.69 -36.47 8.78
CA VAL A 300 0.74 -36.21 8.59
C VAL A 300 1.10 -36.61 7.18
N VAL A 301 1.85 -35.76 6.48
CA VAL A 301 2.24 -35.97 5.09
C VAL A 301 3.75 -35.81 4.97
N PRO A 302 4.49 -36.85 4.57
CA PRO A 302 5.92 -36.72 4.30
C PRO A 302 6.17 -35.73 3.17
N ALA A 303 7.15 -34.83 3.30
CA ALA A 303 7.48 -33.90 2.22
C ALA A 303 7.92 -34.62 0.92
N ALA A 304 8.48 -35.83 1.05
CA ALA A 304 8.89 -36.69 -0.07
C ALA A 304 7.71 -37.25 -0.87
N SER A 305 6.52 -37.41 -0.28
CA SER A 305 5.32 -37.87 -1.01
C SER A 305 4.64 -36.76 -1.80
N ILE A 306 5.18 -35.54 -1.75
CA ILE A 306 4.69 -34.34 -2.43
C ILE A 306 5.80 -33.83 -3.36
N ASP A 307 6.63 -34.72 -3.89
CA ASP A 307 7.82 -34.41 -4.69
C ASP A 307 7.52 -34.18 -6.18
N ASP A 308 6.32 -34.53 -6.65
CA ASP A 308 5.71 -34.10 -7.91
C ASP A 308 4.26 -33.55 -7.71
N GLU A 309 3.48 -33.42 -8.80
CA GLU A 309 2.09 -32.92 -8.77
C GLU A 309 1.08 -34.02 -8.46
N ALA A 310 1.33 -35.25 -8.91
CA ALA A 310 0.49 -36.41 -8.65
C ALA A 310 0.51 -36.79 -7.16
N GLY A 311 1.69 -36.83 -6.55
CA GLY A 311 1.84 -37.06 -5.11
C GLY A 311 1.17 -35.97 -4.26
N ALA A 312 1.14 -34.72 -4.76
CA ALA A 312 0.42 -33.64 -4.09
C ALA A 312 -1.10 -33.78 -4.14
N GLU A 313 -1.65 -34.27 -5.26
CA GLU A 313 -3.07 -34.59 -5.40
C GLU A 313 -3.48 -35.77 -4.51
N ASP A 314 -2.67 -36.82 -4.48
CA ASP A 314 -2.90 -37.99 -3.61
C ASP A 314 -2.85 -37.61 -2.13
N ALA A 315 -1.87 -36.79 -1.73
CA ALA A 315 -1.77 -36.26 -0.37
C ALA A 315 -2.94 -35.34 0.00
N ALA A 316 -3.39 -34.49 -0.92
CA ALA A 316 -4.55 -33.63 -0.72
C ALA A 316 -5.83 -34.44 -0.58
N SER A 317 -5.99 -35.50 -1.39
CA SER A 317 -7.11 -36.43 -1.31
C SER A 317 -7.16 -37.13 0.05
N ALA A 318 -6.04 -37.72 0.49
CA ALA A 318 -5.96 -38.37 1.80
C ALA A 318 -6.21 -37.41 2.96
N ALA A 319 -5.70 -36.17 2.87
CA ALA A 319 -5.99 -35.13 3.87
C ALA A 319 -7.48 -34.71 3.88
N CYS A 320 -8.15 -34.75 2.72
CA CYS A 320 -9.57 -34.49 2.59
C CYS A 320 -10.45 -35.65 3.07
N GLU A 321 -9.98 -36.89 2.99
CA GLU A 321 -10.69 -38.09 3.45
C GLU A 321 -10.38 -38.42 4.93
N GLY A 322 -9.30 -37.84 5.47
CA GLY A 322 -8.81 -38.11 6.83
C GLY A 322 -8.07 -39.44 6.95
N ILE A 323 -7.43 -39.88 5.87
CA ILE A 323 -6.60 -41.08 5.79
C ILE A 323 -5.16 -40.68 6.16
N ILE A 324 -4.51 -41.47 7.02
CA ILE A 324 -3.10 -41.28 7.37
C ILE A 324 -2.26 -41.92 6.26
N LEU A 325 -1.35 -41.15 5.66
CA LEU A 325 -0.39 -41.60 4.65
C LEU A 325 0.96 -41.94 5.27
#